data_AF-A0A3M1APM1-F1
#
_entry.id   AF-A0A3M1APM1-F1
#
_cell.length_a   1.000
_cell.length_b   1.000
_cell.length_c   1.000
_cell.angle_alpha   90.00
_cell.angle_beta   90.00
_cell.angle_gamma   90.00
#
_symmetry.space_group_name_H-M   'P 1'
#
loop_
_entity.id
_entity.type
_entity.pdbx_description
1 polymer ?
#
loop_
_entity_poly.entity_id
_entity_poly.type
_entity_poly.pdbx_seq_one_letter_code
_entity_poly.pdbx_strand_id
1 'polypeptide(L)' 'MPTHHKISIPRTAHYYTLGEAGRNTRRFWIACHGYGQLASTFIRRFDGLDDGETFVLAP' A
#
# COMPACT_ATOMS: atom_id res chain seq x y z
N MET A 1 -0.59 -25.92 3.67
CA MET A 1 0.42 -25.74 2.62
C MET A 1 0.09 -24.46 1.85
N PRO A 2 0.93 -23.42 1.85
CA PRO A 2 0.64 -22.16 1.14
C PRO A 2 0.86 -22.31 -0.38
N THR A 3 -0.13 -21.93 -1.19
CA THR A 3 -0.28 -22.16 -2.65
C THR A 3 -1.49 -21.33 -3.13
N HIS A 4 -1.57 -20.67 -4.31
CA HIS A 4 -0.64 -20.41 -5.43
C HIS A 4 -0.97 -19.01 -6.02
N HIS A 5 -0.02 -18.35 -6.70
CA HIS A 5 -0.19 -17.00 -7.26
C HIS A 5 -0.22 -17.01 -8.79
N LYS A 6 -1.18 -16.31 -9.42
CA LYS A 6 -1.02 -15.80 -10.80
C LYS A 6 -1.67 -14.42 -10.96
N ILE A 7 -1.01 -13.58 -11.75
CA ILE A 7 -1.43 -12.25 -12.17
C ILE A 7 -1.21 -12.14 -13.68
N SER A 8 -2.12 -11.45 -14.37
CA SER A 8 -1.86 -10.84 -15.67
C SER A 8 -2.83 -9.69 -15.85
N ILE A 9 -2.31 -8.48 -16.09
CA ILE A 9 -3.06 -7.23 -15.96
C ILE A 9 -2.79 -6.27 -17.13
N PRO A 10 -3.83 -5.97 -17.93
CA PRO A 10 -3.93 -4.70 -18.62
C PRO A 10 -5.24 -4.00 -18.22
N ARG A 11 -5.29 -3.52 -16.98
CA ARG A 11 -6.28 -2.53 -16.50
C ARG A 11 -5.53 -1.49 -15.67
N THR A 12 -5.91 -0.22 -15.82
CA THR A 12 -5.40 0.85 -14.96
C THR A 12 -5.89 0.63 -13.54
N ALA A 13 -4.99 0.22 -12.65
CA ALA A 13 -5.22 0.21 -11.21
C ALA A 13 -4.77 1.57 -10.64
N HIS A 14 -5.59 2.14 -9.75
CA HIS A 14 -5.21 3.30 -8.97
C HIS A 14 -4.72 2.79 -7.61
N TYR A 15 -3.56 3.23 -7.18
CA TYR A 15 -3.04 2.97 -5.83
C TYR A 15 -2.56 4.29 -5.24
N TYR A 16 -2.48 4.35 -3.91
CA TYR A 16 -2.04 5.51 -3.15
C TYR A 16 -0.87 5.11 -2.25
N THR A 17 -0.01 6.07 -1.94
CA THR A 17 1.22 5.84 -1.18
C THR A 17 1.38 6.84 -0.04
N LEU A 18 2.01 6.41 1.05
CA LEU A 18 2.44 7.22 2.18
C LEU A 18 3.91 6.91 2.47
N GLY A 19 4.68 7.95 2.83
CA GLY A 19 6.14 7.90 2.89
C GLY A 19 6.81 7.86 1.51
N GLU A 20 8.14 7.95 1.49
CA GLU A 20 8.96 7.86 0.28
C GLU A 20 9.62 6.48 0.16
N ALA A 21 9.45 5.81 -0.99
CA ALA A 21 10.12 4.55 -1.27
C ALA A 21 11.58 4.81 -1.71
N GLY A 22 12.55 4.35 -0.91
CA GLY A 22 13.96 4.62 -1.19
C GLY A 22 14.93 3.85 -0.29
N ARG A 23 16.19 4.30 -0.25
CA ARG A 23 17.27 3.63 0.51
C ARG A 23 17.06 3.62 2.03
N ASN A 24 16.21 4.51 2.55
CA ASN A 24 15.88 4.58 3.97
C ASN A 24 14.69 3.68 4.35
N THR A 25 13.97 3.11 3.38
CA THR A 25 12.79 2.27 3.64
C THR A 25 13.21 0.97 4.34
N ARG A 26 12.85 0.85 5.62
CA ARG A 26 13.02 -0.37 6.44
C ARG A 26 11.76 -1.22 6.50
N ARG A 27 10.59 -0.63 6.28
CA ARG A 27 9.26 -1.27 6.43
C ARG A 27 8.42 -0.98 5.19
N PHE A 28 7.88 -2.02 4.56
CA PHE A 28 6.94 -1.88 3.44
C PHE A 28 5.63 -2.61 3.78
N TRP A 29 4.51 -1.89 3.66
CA TRP A 29 3.18 -2.42 3.90
C TRP A 29 2.28 -2.27 2.68
N ILE A 30 1.56 -3.34 2.33
CA ILE A 30 0.41 -3.28 1.43
C ILE A 30 -0.85 -3.28 2.31
N ALA A 31 -1.48 -2.12 2.43
CA ALA A 31 -2.65 -1.89 3.26
C ALA A 31 -3.92 -2.04 2.40
N CYS A 32 -4.51 -3.23 2.37
CA CYS A 32 -5.75 -3.48 1.63
C CYS A 32 -6.95 -2.84 2.36
N HIS A 33 -7.66 -1.94 1.69
CA HIS A 33 -8.88 -1.33 2.24
C HIS A 33 -10.10 -2.27 2.18
N GLY A 34 -11.11 -1.99 2.99
CA GLY A 34 -12.39 -2.69 2.97
C GLY A 34 -13.30 -2.30 1.82
N TYR A 35 -14.35 -3.08 1.58
CA TYR A 35 -15.36 -2.80 0.56
C TYR A 35 -16.00 -1.42 0.72
N GLY A 36 -16.14 -0.67 -0.37
CA GLY A 36 -16.73 0.68 -0.38
C GLY A 36 -15.84 1.80 0.19
N GLN A 37 -14.62 1.50 0.65
CA GLN A 37 -13.68 2.53 1.10
C GLN A 37 -12.90 3.12 -0.08
N LEU A 38 -12.62 4.44 -0.04
CA LEU A 38 -11.70 5.09 -0.97
C LEU A 38 -10.26 4.92 -0.44
N ALA A 39 -9.40 4.29 -1.22
CA ALA A 39 -7.99 4.08 -0.88
C ALA A 39 -7.26 5.36 -0.43
N SER A 40 -7.54 6.50 -1.09
CA SER A 40 -7.00 7.82 -0.77
C SER A 40 -7.38 8.36 0.62
N THR A 41 -8.55 8.01 1.15
CA THR A 41 -8.97 8.42 2.51
C THR A 41 -8.63 7.35 3.54
N PHE A 42 -8.58 6.08 3.12
CA PHE A 42 -8.17 4.96 3.94
C PHE A 42 -6.69 5.04 4.34
N ILE A 43 -5.78 5.35 3.40
CA ILE A 43 -4.34 5.36 3.66
C ILE A 43 -3.93 6.40 4.72
N ARG A 44 -4.69 7.49 4.88
CA ARG A 44 -4.47 8.52 5.90
C ARG A 44 -4.63 8.03 7.34
N ARG A 45 -5.21 6.85 7.55
CA ARG A 45 -5.25 6.19 8.87
C ARG A 45 -3.87 5.73 9.33
N PHE A 46 -2.90 5.69 8.42
CA PHE A 46 -1.52 5.29 8.68
C PHE A 46 -0.55 6.47 8.77
N ASP A 47 -1.02 7.74 8.78
CA ASP A 47 -0.18 8.95 8.87
C ASP A 47 0.83 8.87 10.04
N GLY A 48 0.48 8.22 11.16
CA GLY A 48 1.37 7.96 12.30
C GLY A 48 2.49 6.93 12.07
N LEU A 49 2.58 6.35 10.87
CA LEU A 49 3.68 5.49 10.41
C LEU A 49 4.66 6.23 9.48
N ASP A 50 4.39 7.49 9.10
CA ASP A 50 5.32 8.27 8.24
C ASP A 50 6.52 8.76 9.05
N ASP A 51 7.41 7.82 9.38
CA ASP A 51 8.62 7.99 10.18
C ASP A 51 9.88 8.17 9.31
N GLY A 52 9.71 8.37 8.00
CA GLY A 52 10.79 8.45 7.01
C GLY A 52 11.48 7.11 6.70
N GLU A 53 11.12 6.02 7.40
CA GLU A 53 11.62 4.66 7.17
C GLU A 53 10.53 3.68 6.72
N THR A 54 9.26 4.05 6.82
CA THR A 54 8.12 3.21 6.46
C THR A 54 7.47 3.70 5.17
N PHE A 55 7.23 2.77 4.25
CA PHE A 55 6.46 3.00 3.02
C PHE A 55 5.16 2.19 3.08
N VAL A 56 4.03 2.82 2.78
CA VAL A 56 2.72 2.16 2.75
C VAL A 56 2.11 2.35 1.36
N LEU A 57 1.59 1.27 0.78
CA LEU A 57 0.80 1.27 -0.45
C LEU A 57 -0.62 0.80 -0.14
N ALA A 58 -1.63 1.54 -0.58
CA ALA A 58 -3.03 1.10 -0.59
C ALA A 58 -3.48 0.91 -2.06
N PRO A 59 -3.91 -0.30 -2.47
CA PRO A 59 -4.53 -0.54 -3.77
C PRO A 59 -5.97 0.01 -3.83
#